data_AF-A0A3L6LUF0-F1
#
_entry.id   AF-A0A3L6LUF0-F1
#
_cell.length_a   1.000
_cell.length_b   1.000
_cell.length_c   1.000
_cell.angle_alpha   90.00
_cell.angle_beta   90.00
_cell.angle_gamma   90.00
#
_symmetry.space_group_name_H-M   'P 1'
#
loop_
_entity.id
_entity.type
_entity.pdbx_description
1 polymer ?
#
loop_
_entity_poly.entity_id
_entity_poly.type
_entity_poly.pdbx_seq_one_letter_code
_entity_poly.pdbx_strand_id
1 'polypeptide(L)'
;MDNSDMSVELRLAAVIHLLSSSALRGATLNKTEALRSHLRGIAMQEGLNPYLKTTLQEVLGGWEAVQCHPNSVPVDFYPMTAPGCHVH
;
A
#
# COMPACT_ATOMS: atom_id res chain seq x y z
N MET A 1 8.60 15.64 3.36
CA MET A 1 8.66 15.79 1.90
C MET A 1 7.24 15.76 1.39
N ASP A 2 6.76 16.91 0.92
CA ASP A 2 5.42 17.07 0.37
C ASP A 2 5.37 16.34 -0.98
N ASN A 3 4.75 15.16 -1.02
CA ASN A 3 4.70 14.30 -2.22
C ASN A 3 3.61 14.76 -3.20
N SER A 4 3.51 16.08 -3.38
CA SER A 4 2.42 16.75 -4.12
C SER A 4 2.64 16.74 -5.64
N ASP A 5 3.86 16.47 -6.10
CA ASP A 5 4.24 16.48 -7.52
C ASP A 5 4.12 15.12 -8.25
N MET A 6 3.68 14.07 -7.56
CA MET A 6 3.64 12.73 -8.17
C MET A 6 2.41 12.57 -9.08
N SER A 7 2.61 12.13 -10.33
CA SER A 7 1.52 11.86 -11.29
C SER A 7 0.56 10.79 -10.77
N VAL A 8 -0.67 10.75 -11.28
CA VAL A 8 -1.69 9.78 -10.84
C VAL A 8 -1.24 8.35 -11.09
N GLU A 9 -0.63 8.09 -12.25
CA GLU A 9 -0.13 6.77 -12.64
C GLU A 9 0.93 6.28 -11.66
N LEU A 10 1.87 7.16 -11.29
CA LEU A 10 2.92 6.85 -10.32
C LEU A 10 2.35 6.59 -8.92
N ARG A 11 1.35 7.37 -8.50
CA ARG A 11 0.68 7.13 -7.20
C ARG A 11 -0.10 5.81 -7.22
N LEU A 12 -0.80 5.47 -8.31
CA LEU A 12 -1.50 4.19 -8.44
C LEU A 12 -0.53 3.02 -8.42
N ALA A 13 0.61 3.12 -9.10
CA ALA A 13 1.66 2.12 -9.04
C ALA A 13 2.19 1.95 -7.61
N ALA A 14 2.40 3.05 -6.87
CA ALA A 14 2.80 3.00 -5.46
C ALA A 14 1.73 2.35 -4.56
N VAL A 15 0.45 2.66 -4.78
CA VAL A 15 -0.68 2.02 -4.07
C VAL A 15 -0.68 0.51 -4.32
N ILE A 16 -0.59 0.06 -5.57
CA ILE A 16 -0.57 -1.36 -5.93
C ILE A 16 0.62 -2.07 -5.29
N HIS A 17 1.80 -1.45 -5.33
CA HIS A 17 3.01 -1.99 -4.72
C HIS A 17 2.87 -2.11 -3.19
N LEU A 18 2.36 -1.08 -2.52
CA LEU A 18 2.16 -1.10 -1.07
C LEU A 18 1.10 -2.11 -0.64
N LEU A 19 0.00 -2.25 -1.38
CA LEU A 19 -1.02 -3.28 -1.15
C LEU A 19 -0.41 -4.67 -1.28
N SER A 20 0.29 -4.95 -2.38
CA SER A 20 0.95 -6.24 -2.64
C SER A 20 1.99 -6.56 -1.56
N SER A 21 2.84 -5.58 -1.22
CA SER A 21 3.86 -5.71 -0.18
C SER A 21 3.26 -5.93 1.21
N SER A 22 2.06 -5.39 1.47
CA SER A 22 1.34 -5.58 2.73
C SER A 22 0.63 -6.92 2.78
N ALA A 23 0.08 -7.40 1.66
CA ALA A 23 -0.52 -8.73 1.56
C ALA A 23 0.53 -9.84 1.73
N LEU A 24 1.73 -9.66 1.19
CA LEU A 24 2.81 -10.66 1.25
C LEU A 24 3.57 -10.65 2.58
N ARG A 25 3.82 -9.47 3.15
CA ARG A 25 4.76 -9.30 4.29
C ARG A 25 4.14 -8.66 5.52
N GLY A 26 2.81 -8.57 5.55
CA GLY A 26 2.07 -7.84 6.56
C GLY A 26 2.11 -6.32 6.36
N ALA A 27 1.03 -5.68 6.80
CA ALA A 27 0.95 -4.24 6.93
C ALA A 27 1.73 -3.78 8.17
N THR A 28 2.58 -2.78 8.00
CA THR A 28 3.27 -2.09 9.09
C THR A 28 2.75 -0.66 9.19
N LEU A 29 3.00 0.01 10.32
CA LEU A 29 2.57 1.40 10.50
C LEU A 29 3.03 2.29 9.32
N ASN A 30 4.31 2.24 8.98
CA ASN A 30 4.87 3.05 7.89
C ASN A 30 4.26 2.71 6.52
N LYS A 31 4.01 1.43 6.21
CA LYS A 31 3.38 1.03 4.94
C LYS A 31 1.94 1.55 4.88
N THR A 32 1.21 1.43 5.98
CA THR A 32 -0.18 1.88 6.11
C THR A 32 -0.28 3.40 5.98
N GLU A 33 0.61 4.17 6.63
CA GLU A 33 0.66 5.62 6.52
C GLU A 33 1.00 6.08 5.10
N ALA A 34 2.02 5.47 4.48
CA ALA A 34 2.37 5.76 3.09
C ALA A 34 1.21 5.48 2.14
N LEU A 35 0.53 4.33 2.31
CA LEU A 35 -0.61 3.94 1.50
C LEU A 35 -1.76 4.95 1.63
N ARG A 36 -2.11 5.35 2.86
CA ARG A 36 -3.13 6.39 3.12
C ARG A 36 -2.75 7.72 2.46
N SER A 37 -1.48 8.12 2.57
CA SER A 37 -1.00 9.37 1.96
C SER A 37 -1.16 9.34 0.44
N HIS A 38 -0.80 8.23 -0.22
CA HIS A 38 -0.97 8.11 -1.67
C HIS A 38 -2.46 8.10 -2.07
N LEU A 39 -3.30 7.34 -1.37
CA LEU A 39 -4.74 7.28 -1.62
C LEU A 39 -5.43 8.65 -1.44
N ARG A 40 -5.14 9.38 -0.36
CA ARG A 40 -5.65 10.74 -0.14
C ARG A 40 -5.23 11.69 -1.26
N GLY A 41 -3.98 11.59 -1.68
CA GLY A 41 -3.45 12.42 -2.75
C GLY A 41 -4.10 12.16 -4.12
N ILE A 42 -4.44 10.91 -4.44
CA ILE A 42 -5.20 10.59 -5.66
C ILE A 42 -6.66 11.04 -5.52
N ALA A 43 -7.27 10.88 -4.34
CA ALA A 43 -8.67 11.28 -4.12
C ALA A 43 -8.89 12.81 -4.27
N MET A 44 -7.85 13.62 -4.04
CA MET A 44 -7.85 15.07 -4.22
C MET A 44 -7.61 15.53 -5.66
N GLN A 45 -7.21 14.64 -6.58
CA GLN A 45 -6.98 15.00 -7.97
C GLN A 45 -8.29 15.31 -8.71
N GLU A 46 -8.26 16.37 -9.52
CA GLU A 46 -9.35 16.76 -10.41
C GLU A 46 -9.29 15.98 -11.73
N GLY A 47 -10.44 15.84 -12.41
CA GLY A 47 -10.51 15.15 -13.70
C GLY A 47 -10.42 13.62 -13.65
N LEU A 48 -10.34 13.02 -12.46
CA LEU A 48 -10.38 11.58 -12.29
C LEU A 48 -11.75 11.00 -12.65
N ASN A 49 -11.77 9.81 -13.25
CA ASN A 49 -13.01 9.09 -13.52
C ASN A 49 -13.82 8.90 -12.21
N PRO A 50 -15.13 9.24 -12.17
CA PRO A 50 -15.93 9.18 -10.95
C PRO A 50 -16.00 7.79 -10.31
N TYR A 51 -16.03 6.71 -11.09
CA TYR A 51 -16.04 5.35 -10.59
C TYR A 51 -14.70 5.02 -9.92
N LEU A 52 -13.59 5.35 -10.58
CA LEU A 52 -12.25 5.18 -10.01
C LEU A 52 -12.09 5.98 -8.71
N LYS A 53 -12.58 7.21 -8.68
CA LYS A 53 -12.55 8.05 -7.47
C LYS A 53 -13.33 7.41 -6.32
N THR A 54 -14.53 6.92 -6.60
CA THR A 54 -15.38 6.24 -5.60
C THR A 54 -14.67 5.02 -5.04
N THR A 55 -14.14 4.15 -5.91
CA THR A 55 -13.40 2.95 -5.49
C THR A 55 -12.18 3.31 -4.64
N LEU A 56 -11.41 4.34 -5.02
CA LEU A 56 -10.25 4.79 -4.24
C LEU A 56 -10.64 5.34 -2.87
N GLN A 57 -11.79 6.02 -2.76
CA GLN A 57 -12.33 6.50 -1.49
C GLN A 57 -12.78 5.35 -0.59
N GLU A 58 -13.45 4.34 -1.13
CA GLU A 58 -13.82 3.13 -0.40
C GLU A 58 -12.58 2.39 0.14
N VAL A 59 -11.56 2.22 -0.71
CA VAL A 59 -10.28 1.62 -0.31
C VAL A 59 -9.62 2.46 0.78
N LEU A 60 -9.59 3.80 0.64
CA LEU A 60 -9.05 4.70 1.66
C LEU A 60 -9.77 4.52 3.00
N GLY A 61 -11.11 4.51 3.01
CA GLY A 61 -11.90 4.31 4.22
C GLY A 61 -11.56 2.99 4.93
N GLY A 62 -11.41 1.91 4.16
CA GLY A 62 -10.96 0.61 4.70
C GLY A 62 -9.57 0.69 5.34
N TRP A 63 -8.62 1.34 4.66
CA TRP A 63 -7.25 1.47 5.17
C TRP A 63 -7.09 2.48 6.30
N GLU A 64 -7.98 3.47 6.44
CA GLU A 64 -8.00 4.39 7.59
C GLU A 64 -8.41 3.68 8.89
N ALA A 65 -9.25 2.64 8.80
CA ALA A 65 -9.64 1.82 9.95
C ALA A 65 -8.54 0.84 10.42
N VAL A 66 -7.54 0.55 9.58
CA VAL A 66 -6.46 -0.41 9.92
C VAL A 66 -5.57 0.14 11.02
N GLN A 67 -5.57 -0.49 12.19
CA GLN A 67 -4.61 -0.15 13.25
C GLN A 67 -3.44 -1.13 13.23
N CYS A 68 -2.24 -0.61 12.97
CA CYS A 68 -0.99 -1.36 13.13
C CYS A 68 -0.40 -1.06 14.51
N HIS A 69 0.16 -2.07 15.19
CA HIS A 69 0.90 -1.84 16.41
C HIS A 69 2.22 -1.10 16.10
N PRO A 70 2.71 -0.16 16.93
CA PRO A 70 3.93 0.60 16.63
C PRO A 70 5.17 -0.28 16.45
N ASN A 71 5.18 -1.45 17.08
CA ASN A 71 6.27 -2.43 17.00
C ASN A 71 6.07 -3.46 15.88
N SER A 72 5.06 -3.29 15.00
CA SER A 72 4.85 -4.19 13.86
C SER A 72 6.01 -4.09 12.87
N VAL A 73 6.79 -5.17 12.78
CA VAL A 73 7.84 -5.33 11.78
C VAL A 73 7.33 -6.11 10.58
N PRO A 74 7.81 -5.83 9.36
CA PRO A 74 7.46 -6.64 8.21
C PRO A 74 8.03 -8.04 8.36
N VAL A 75 7.24 -9.05 7.96
CA VAL A 75 7.70 -10.44 7.96
C VAL A 75 8.57 -10.67 6.72
N ASP A 76 9.72 -11.29 6.90
CA ASP A 76 10.55 -11.73 5.77
C ASP A 76 9.78 -12.78 4.97
N PHE A 77 9.55 -12.47 3.69
CA PHE A 77 9.01 -13.45 2.76
C PHE A 77 10.15 -14.37 2.34
N TYR A 78 10.22 -15.56 2.94
CA TYR A 78 11.10 -16.61 2.45
C TYR A 78 10.38 -17.30 1.28
N PRO A 79 10.82 -17.13 0.02
CA PRO A 79 10.26 -17.89 -1.08
C PRO A 79 10.51 -19.38 -0.80
N MET A 80 9.46 -20.20 -0.83
CA MET A 80 9.54 -21.66 -0.63
C MET A 80 10.43 -22.38 -1.66
N THR A 81 10.97 -21.65 -2.64
CA THR A 81 11.91 -22.12 -3.66
C THR A 81 13.30 -21.52 -3.46
N ALA A 82 13.83 -21.50 -2.23
CA ALA A 82 15.26 -21.34 -2.05
C ALA A 82 15.94 -22.60 -2.62
N PRO A 83 16.72 -22.53 -3.71
CA PRO A 83 17.44 -23.69 -4.23
C PRO A 83 18.47 -24.09 -3.17
N GLY A 84 18.26 -25.23 -2.51
CA GLY A 84 19.25 -25.79 -1.58
C GLY A 84 18.74 -26.33 -0.24
N CYS A 85 17.45 -26.22 0.10
CA CYS A 85 16.93 -26.91 1.28
C CYS A 85 16.67 -28.39 0.99
N HIS A 86 17.74 -29.19 0.95
CA HIS A 86 17.64 -30.62 1.19
C HIS A 86 17.28 -30.82 2.67
N VAL A 87 16.03 -31.16 2.95
CA VAL A 87 15.66 -31.77 4.23
C VAL A 87 16.16 -33.22 4.19
N HIS A 88 16.95 -33.53 5.21
CA HIS A 88 17.72 -34.76 5.43
C HIS A 88 16.83 -35.95 5.82
#